data_AF-A0A520BX51-F1
#
_entry.id   AF-A0A520BX51-F1
#
_cell.length_a   1.000
_cell.length_b   1.000
_cell.length_c   1.000
_cell.angle_alpha   90.00
_cell.angle_beta   90.00
_cell.angle_gamma   90.00
#
_symmetry.space_group_name_H-M   'P 1'
#
loop_
_entity.id
_entity.type
_entity.pdbx_description
1 polymer ?
#
loop_
_entity_poly.entity_id
_entity_poly.type
_entity_poly.pdbx_seq_one_letter_code
_entity_poly.pdbx_strand_id
1 'polypeptide(L)'
;MEQEILRVNLKPKIPKAADFYFDGKISKQAYFEEAFSKLSDSVKTLLKNGYDKDANYIDSPSRYLENNKELWQYQRKNGFID
;
A
#
# COMPACT_ATOMS: atom_id res chain seq x y z
N MET A 1 8.30 -23.76 -6.02
CA MET A 1 8.64 -23.15 -4.72
C MET A 1 8.61 -21.64 -4.95
N GLU A 2 7.65 -20.93 -4.37
CA GLU A 2 7.56 -19.47 -4.56
C GLU A 2 8.72 -18.79 -3.84
N GLN A 3 9.39 -17.87 -4.53
CA GLN A 3 10.52 -17.12 -4.01
C GLN A 3 10.05 -15.70 -3.67
N GLU A 4 10.24 -15.29 -2.42
CA GLU A 4 9.93 -13.95 -1.95
C GLU A 4 10.85 -12.93 -2.65
N ILE A 5 10.28 -12.14 -3.57
CA ILE A 5 11.05 -11.21 -4.41
C ILE A 5 11.53 -10.00 -3.59
N LEU A 6 10.72 -9.50 -2.66
CA LEU A 6 11.09 -8.38 -1.78
C LEU A 6 10.13 -8.26 -0.59
N ARG A 7 10.67 -8.25 0.63
CA ARG A 7 9.93 -7.85 1.84
C ARG A 7 10.50 -6.54 2.36
N VAL A 8 9.76 -5.44 2.18
CA VAL A 8 10.13 -4.12 2.71
C VAL A 8 8.96 -3.48 3.44
N ASN A 9 9.23 -2.99 4.65
CA ASN A 9 8.29 -2.15 5.38
C ASN A 9 8.49 -0.71 4.93
N LEU A 10 7.50 -0.16 4.23
CA LEU A 10 7.51 1.25 3.86
C LEU A 10 7.44 2.10 5.13
N LYS A 11 8.40 3.01 5.30
CA LYS A 11 8.39 4.01 6.36
C LYS A 11 7.87 5.33 5.79
N PRO A 12 6.92 6.01 6.44
CA PRO A 12 6.49 7.32 6.01
C PRO A 12 7.70 8.28 5.96
N LYS A 13 7.88 8.98 4.83
CA LYS A 13 8.88 10.05 4.75
C LYS A 13 8.42 11.19 5.67
N ILE A 14 9.28 11.58 6.62
CA ILE A 14 9.07 12.80 7.41
C ILE A 14 9.64 13.98 6.61
N PRO A 15 8.83 14.97 6.21
CA PRO A 15 9.32 16.14 5.51
C PRO A 15 10.31 16.93 6.37
N LYS A 16 11.45 17.31 5.79
CA LYS A 16 12.46 18.19 6.37
C LYS A 16 12.13 19.64 6.08
N ALA A 17 12.78 20.57 6.77
CA ALA A 17 12.58 22.00 6.55
C ALA A 17 12.81 22.43 5.08
N ALA A 18 13.75 21.78 4.38
CA ALA A 18 14.01 22.01 2.97
C ALA A 18 12.89 21.54 2.04
N ASP A 19 12.11 20.52 2.43
CA ASP A 19 10.96 20.06 1.64
C ASP A 19 9.83 21.11 1.64
N PHE A 20 9.83 22.06 2.58
CA PHE A 20 8.84 23.15 2.66
C PHE A 20 9.23 24.40 1.86
N TYR A 21 10.15 24.28 0.90
CA TYR A 21 10.60 25.40 0.09
C TYR A 21 10.26 25.17 -1.39
N PHE A 22 9.25 25.90 -1.89
CA PHE A 22 8.83 25.85 -3.30
C PHE A 22 9.16 27.17 -3.97
N ASP A 23 8.38 28.21 -3.68
CA ASP A 23 8.60 29.62 -4.09
C ASP A 23 8.69 30.51 -2.84
N GLY A 24 9.42 30.01 -1.85
CA GLY A 24 9.39 30.50 -0.47
C GLY A 24 9.02 29.41 0.52
N LYS A 25 9.20 29.72 1.81
CA LYS A 25 8.90 28.79 2.90
C LYS A 25 7.40 28.71 3.10
N ILE A 26 6.83 27.52 2.94
CA ILE A 26 5.41 27.25 3.15
C ILE A 26 5.17 26.51 4.47
N SER A 27 3.91 26.52 4.92
CA SER A 27 3.50 25.74 6.09
C SER A 27 3.48 24.24 5.77
N LYS A 28 3.53 23.40 6.80
CA LYS A 28 3.39 21.94 6.64
C LYS A 28 2.08 21.54 5.95
N GLN A 29 1.01 22.29 6.19
CA GLN A 29 -0.29 22.02 5.58
C GLN A 29 -0.30 22.36 4.10
N ALA A 30 0.19 23.56 3.75
CA ALA A 30 0.37 23.97 2.36
C ALA A 30 1.30 23.03 1.58
N TYR A 31 2.34 22.49 2.22
CA TYR A 31 3.20 21.47 1.63
C TYR A 31 2.42 20.23 1.19
N PHE A 32 1.53 19.70 2.03
CA PHE A 32 0.76 18.51 1.65
C PHE A 32 -0.26 18.81 0.55
N GLU A 33 -0.87 19.99 0.56
CA GLU A 33 -1.77 20.42 -0.51
C GLU A 33 -1.04 20.53 -1.85
N GLU A 34 0.15 21.15 -1.86
CA GLU A 34 0.97 21.31 -3.06
C GLU A 34 1.55 19.98 -3.56
N ALA A 35 2.09 19.16 -2.65
CA ALA A 35 2.70 17.88 -2.99
C ALA A 35 1.70 16.90 -3.63
N PHE A 36 0.41 17.03 -3.31
CA PHE A 36 -0.66 16.19 -3.84
C PHE A 36 -1.60 16.93 -4.82
N SER A 37 -1.25 18.15 -5.22
CA SER A 37 -2.09 18.99 -6.10
C SER A 37 -2.39 18.31 -7.43
N LYS A 38 -1.38 17.65 -8.02
CA LYS A 38 -1.43 16.97 -9.32
C LYS A 38 -2.04 15.57 -9.29
N LEU A 39 -2.47 15.06 -8.13
CA LEU A 39 -3.22 13.80 -8.08
C LEU A 39 -4.58 13.99 -8.77
N SER A 40 -5.03 12.97 -9.51
CA SER A 40 -6.36 12.97 -10.11
C SER A 40 -7.44 13.00 -9.03
N ASP A 41 -8.59 13.59 -9.36
CA ASP A 41 -9.72 13.66 -8.41
C ASP A 41 -10.24 12.28 -8.03
N SER A 42 -10.14 11.30 -8.91
CA SER A 42 -10.45 9.89 -8.61
C SER A 42 -9.60 9.34 -7.46
N VAL A 43 -8.29 9.58 -7.49
CA VAL A 43 -7.37 9.14 -6.43
C VAL A 43 -7.64 9.90 -5.13
N LYS A 44 -7.84 11.23 -5.20
CA LYS A 44 -8.20 12.05 -4.03
C LYS A 44 -9.52 11.57 -3.40
N THR A 45 -10.49 11.18 -4.21
CA THR A 45 -11.79 10.68 -3.76
C THR A 45 -11.67 9.31 -3.10
N LEU A 46 -10.91 8.38 -3.69
CA LEU A 46 -10.62 7.07 -3.09
C LEU A 46 -9.95 7.21 -1.72
N LEU A 47 -8.95 8.09 -1.59
CA LEU A 47 -8.28 8.37 -0.32
C LEU A 47 -9.24 8.97 0.71
N LYS A 48 -10.07 9.95 0.33
CA LYS A 48 -11.06 10.58 1.22
C LYS A 48 -12.12 9.60 1.73
N ASN A 49 -12.55 8.69 0.87
CA ASN A 49 -13.56 7.69 1.22
C ASN A 49 -12.99 6.56 2.07
N GLY A 50 -11.70 6.59 2.39
CA GLY A 50 -11.05 5.55 3.17
C GLY A 50 -11.07 4.20 2.46
N TYR A 51 -10.92 4.20 1.13
CA TYR A 51 -10.94 2.98 0.29
C TYR A 51 -10.05 1.87 0.88
N ASP A 52 -8.93 2.26 1.49
CA ASP A 52 -7.93 1.37 2.08
C ASP A 52 -7.80 1.47 3.60
N LYS A 53 -8.77 2.09 4.27
CA LYS A 53 -8.76 2.27 5.72
C LYS A 53 -8.51 0.95 6.47
N ASP A 54 -9.03 -0.14 5.91
CA ASP A 54 -8.94 -1.50 6.47
C ASP A 54 -8.15 -2.46 5.54
N ALA A 55 -7.39 -1.93 4.58
CA ALA A 55 -6.65 -2.75 3.62
C ALA A 55 -5.38 -3.35 4.26
N ASN A 56 -5.37 -4.67 4.44
CA ASN A 56 -4.19 -5.45 4.84
C ASN A 56 -3.30 -5.75 3.62
N TYR A 57 -2.58 -4.74 3.15
CA TYR A 57 -1.69 -4.82 1.99
C TYR A 57 -0.54 -5.83 2.10
N ILE A 58 -0.21 -6.27 3.31
CA ILE A 58 0.83 -7.28 3.56
C ILE A 58 0.32 -8.71 3.29
N ASP A 59 -1.00 -8.93 3.32
CA ASP A 59 -1.60 -10.27 3.26
C ASP A 59 -2.02 -10.72 1.85
N SER A 60 -1.99 -9.84 0.84
CA SER A 60 -2.64 -10.16 -0.44
C SER A 60 -1.91 -11.22 -1.29
N PRO A 61 -0.57 -11.41 -1.18
CA PRO A 61 0.08 -12.62 -1.71
C PRO A 61 0.90 -13.40 -0.66
N SER A 62 1.54 -12.71 0.29
CA SER A 62 2.61 -13.26 1.15
C SER A 62 2.13 -14.33 2.14
N ARG A 63 0.82 -14.34 2.45
CA ARG A 63 0.19 -15.28 3.38
C ARG A 63 -0.98 -16.04 2.74
N TYR A 64 -1.14 -15.97 1.42
CA TYR A 64 -2.25 -16.62 0.74
C TYR A 64 -2.31 -18.12 1.07
N LEU A 65 -1.15 -18.81 1.05
CA LEU A 65 -1.06 -20.22 1.40
C LEU A 65 -1.32 -20.51 2.89
N GLU A 66 -0.93 -19.62 3.80
CA GLU A 66 -1.22 -19.75 5.23
C GLU A 66 -2.71 -19.56 5.51
N ASN A 67 -3.31 -18.53 4.92
CA ASN A 67 -4.71 -18.16 5.12
C ASN A 67 -5.69 -19.12 4.41
N ASN A 68 -5.23 -19.81 3.36
CA ASN A 68 -6.05 -20.73 2.54
C ASN A 68 -5.55 -22.18 2.61
N LYS A 69 -4.88 -22.55 3.70
CA LYS A 69 -4.26 -23.87 3.86
C LYS A 69 -5.23 -25.03 3.66
N GLU A 70 -6.46 -24.90 4.14
CA GLU A 70 -7.51 -25.93 3.98
C GLU A 70 -7.92 -26.11 2.52
N LEU A 71 -8.14 -25.00 1.79
CA LEU A 71 -8.46 -25.02 0.37
C LEU A 71 -7.31 -25.64 -0.43
N TRP A 72 -6.07 -25.29 -0.12
CA TRP A 72 -4.89 -25.82 -0.78
C TRP A 72 -4.75 -27.34 -0.55
N GLN A 73 -4.98 -27.82 0.67
CA GLN A 73 -4.98 -29.25 0.98
C GLN A 73 -6.11 -30.01 0.27
N TYR A 74 -7.30 -29.42 0.20
CA TYR A 74 -8.42 -29.97 -0.56
C TYR A 74 -8.08 -30.08 -2.04
N GLN A 75 -7.53 -29.03 -2.66
CA GLN A 75 -7.19 -29.03 -4.07
C GLN A 75 -6.11 -30.07 -4.40
N ARG A 76 -5.09 -30.21 -3.55
CA ARG A 76 -4.07 -31.26 -3.71
C ARG A 76 -4.65 -32.67 -3.55
N LYS A 77 -5.52 -32.90 -2.56
CA LYS A 77 -6.16 -34.21 -2.33
C LYS A 77 -7.00 -34.66 -3.53
N ASN A 78 -7.62 -33.72 -4.23
CA ASN A 78 -8.49 -34.00 -5.37
C ASN A 78 -7.75 -33.91 -6.73
N GLY A 79 -6.44 -33.66 -6.74
CA GLY A 79 -5.64 -33.61 -7.97
C GLY A 79 -5.92 -32.40 -8.87
N PHE A 80 -6.45 -31.31 -8.32
CA PHE A 80 -6.64 -30.07 -9.08
C PHE A 80 -5.35 -29.26 -9.25
N ILE A 81 -4.38 -29.51 -8.38
CA ILE A 81 -3.05 -28.90 -8.35
C ILE A 81 -2.04 -29.96 -7.90
N ASP A 82 -0.77 -29.81 -8.33
CA ASP A 82 0.34 -30.71 -8.00
C ASP A 82 1.00 -30.41 -6.63
#